data_AF-A0A2M7J5M7-F1
#
_entry.id   AF-A0A2M7J5M7-F1
#
_cell.length_a   1.000
_cell.length_b   1.000
_cell.length_c   1.000
_cell.angle_alpha   90.00
_cell.angle_beta   90.00
_cell.angle_gamma   90.00
#
_symmetry.space_group_name_H-M   'P 1'
#
loop_
_entity.id
_entity.type
_entity.pdbx_description
1 polymer ?
#
loop_
_entity_poly.entity_id
_entity_poly.type
_entity_poly.pdbx_seq_one_letter_code
_entity_poly.pdbx_strand_id
1 'polypeptide(L)'
;MAKMSGAVILPLSAGVRKKFFIDSYWNRVQIPMPFTSGRYVIGKAIEVPPTANRQDMDKMLALFQLELDRVTKESDEFFPIL
;
A
#
# COMPACT_ATOMS: atom_id res chain seq x y z
N MET A 1 7.14 4.30 15.80
CA MET A 1 8.19 4.89 14.94
C MET A 1 7.74 6.22 14.36
N ALA A 2 6.79 6.28 13.40
CA ALA A 2 6.36 7.54 12.76
C ALA A 2 6.03 8.68 13.76
N LYS A 3 5.19 8.41 14.77
CA LYS A 3 4.87 9.36 15.85
C LYS A 3 6.10 9.89 16.60
N MET A 4 7.10 9.03 16.84
CA MET A 4 8.31 9.37 17.59
C MET A 4 9.33 10.11 16.71
N SER A 5 9.38 9.78 15.41
CA SER A 5 10.36 10.32 14.48
C SER A 5 9.85 11.53 13.69
N GLY A 6 8.56 11.85 13.75
CA GLY A 6 7.92 12.85 12.89
C GLY A 6 7.86 12.46 11.42
N ALA A 7 8.13 11.19 11.09
CA ALA A 7 8.10 10.71 9.72
C ALA A 7 6.65 10.52 9.24
N VAL A 8 6.41 10.78 7.96
CA VAL A 8 5.13 10.50 7.32
C VAL A 8 4.99 9.02 6.97
N ILE A 9 3.76 8.55 6.90
CA ILE A 9 3.42 7.22 6.39
C ILE A 9 2.99 7.39 4.94
N LEU A 10 3.62 6.65 4.02
CA LEU A 10 3.25 6.64 2.60
C LEU A 10 2.55 5.32 2.26
N PRO A 11 1.26 5.36 1.88
CA PRO A 11 0.60 4.21 1.27
C PRO A 11 1.27 3.90 -0.07
N LEU A 12 1.64 2.64 -0.27
CA LEU A 12 2.32 2.17 -1.47
C LEU A 12 1.64 0.89 -1.93
N SER A 13 1.34 0.82 -3.22
CA SER A 13 0.98 -0.44 -3.88
C SER A 13 1.86 -0.67 -5.09
N ALA A 14 2.02 -1.93 -5.45
CA ALA A 14 2.82 -2.37 -6.57
C ALA A 14 2.03 -3.35 -7.43
N GLY A 15 2.08 -3.13 -8.75
CA GLY A 15 1.41 -3.96 -9.74
C GLY A 15 2.42 -4.47 -10.75
N VAL A 16 2.26 -5.72 -11.17
CA VAL A 16 3.13 -6.34 -12.16
C VAL A 16 2.31 -6.91 -13.31
N ARG A 17 2.81 -6.77 -14.55
CA ARG A 17 2.16 -7.27 -15.76
C ARG A 17 2.16 -8.80 -15.87
N LYS A 18 3.33 -9.43 -15.91
CA LYS A 18 3.51 -10.89 -15.98
C LYS A 18 3.97 -11.39 -14.61
N LYS A 19 3.15 -12.23 -13.97
CA LYS A 19 3.34 -12.65 -12.58
C LYS A 19 2.78 -14.04 -12.33
N PHE A 20 3.30 -14.70 -11.30
CA PHE A 20 2.64 -15.84 -10.67
C PHE A 20 2.08 -15.41 -9.31
N PHE A 21 0.94 -15.98 -8.94
CA PHE A 21 0.33 -15.80 -7.63
C PHE A 21 0.69 -16.97 -6.73
N ILE A 22 0.99 -16.67 -5.47
CA ILE A 22 1.06 -17.67 -4.41
C ILE A 22 -0.18 -17.50 -3.53
N ASP A 23 -1.26 -18.19 -3.89
CA ASP A 23 -2.53 -18.14 -3.14
C ASP A 23 -2.46 -18.84 -1.76
N SER A 24 -1.47 -19.69 -1.53
CA SER A 24 -1.25 -20.37 -0.23
C SER A 24 -0.64 -19.45 0.83
N TYR A 25 -0.24 -18.24 0.47
CA TYR A 25 0.31 -17.25 1.40
C TYR A 25 -0.76 -16.25 1.84
N TRP A 26 -0.69 -15.83 3.09
CA TRP A 26 -1.66 -14.93 3.74
C TRP A 26 -1.84 -13.57 3.05
N ASN A 27 -0.94 -13.19 2.13
CA ASN A 27 -0.94 -11.94 1.39
C ASN A 27 -0.98 -12.09 -0.14
N ARG A 28 -1.36 -13.26 -0.68
CA ARG A 28 -1.52 -13.51 -2.14
C ARG A 28 -0.40 -12.88 -2.97
N VAL A 29 0.84 -13.26 -2.67
CA VAL A 29 2.04 -12.62 -3.22
C VAL A 29 2.06 -12.67 -4.75
N GLN A 30 2.36 -11.53 -5.38
CA GLN A 30 2.67 -11.43 -6.80
C GLN A 30 4.18 -11.60 -7.00
N ILE A 31 4.60 -12.66 -7.70
CA ILE A 31 6.01 -12.84 -8.08
C ILE A 31 6.18 -12.39 -9.54
N PRO A 32 6.97 -11.32 -9.80
CA PRO A 32 7.21 -10.85 -11.16
C PRO A 32 8.01 -11.87 -11.97
N MET A 33 7.59 -12.12 -13.21
CA MET A 33 8.38 -12.88 -14.17
C MET A 33 9.61 -12.09 -14.64
N PRO A 34 10.72 -12.76 -15.01
CA PRO A 34 11.85 -12.08 -15.62
C PRO A 34 11.42 -11.21 -16.80
N PHE A 35 12.00 -10.01 -16.89
CA PHE A 35 11.75 -9.04 -17.98
C PHE A 35 10.27 -8.58 -18.10
N THR A 36 9.51 -8.62 -16.99
CA THR A 36 8.20 -7.97 -16.92
C THR A 36 8.29 -6.48 -16.64
N SER A 37 7.20 -5.75 -16.90
CA SER A 37 7.00 -4.39 -16.40
C SER A 37 6.26 -4.42 -15.05
N GLY A 38 6.60 -3.48 -14.19
CA GLY A 38 5.89 -3.20 -12.95
C GLY A 38 5.59 -1.71 -12.81
N ARG A 39 4.66 -1.39 -11.93
CA ARG A 39 4.27 -0.03 -11.58
C ARG A 39 4.20 0.08 -10.06
N TYR A 40 4.74 1.17 -9.52
CA TYR A 40 4.45 1.59 -8.15
C TYR A 40 3.41 2.70 -8.18
N VAL A 41 2.44 2.62 -7.28
CA VAL A 41 1.47 3.67 -7.03
C VAL A 41 1.71 4.17 -5.61
N ILE A 42 2.10 5.44 -5.49
CA ILE A 42 2.36 6.09 -4.22
C ILE A 42 1.16 6.97 -3.90
N GLY A 43 0.56 6.73 -2.73
CA GLY A 43 -0.57 7.48 -2.22
C GLY A 43 -0.15 8.77 -1.53
N LYS A 44 -1.16 9.48 -1.01
CA LYS A 44 -0.91 10.69 -0.22
C LYS A 44 -0.22 10.36 1.09
N ALA A 45 0.76 11.19 1.45
CA ALA A 45 1.42 11.11 2.75
C ALA A 45 0.44 11.34 3.90
N ILE A 46 0.58 10.55 4.95
CA ILE A 46 -0.19 10.67 6.19
C ILE A 46 0.77 11.09 7.29
N GLU A 47 0.60 12.32 7.74
CA GLU A 47 1.35 12.86 8.86
C GLU A 47 0.84 12.27 10.17
N VAL A 48 1.77 11.90 11.06
CA VAL A 48 1.44 11.39 12.39
C VAL A 48 1.91 12.40 13.42
N PRO A 49 1.01 13.19 14.04
CA PRO A 49 1.38 14.17 15.04
C PRO A 49 2.06 13.50 16.25
N PRO A 50 3.11 14.11 16.83
CA PRO A 50 3.78 13.57 18.02
C PRO A 50 2.83 13.53 19.23
N THR A 51 1.79 14.35 19.24
CA THR A 51 0.77 14.44 20.29
C THR A 51 -0.43 13.50 20.08
N ALA A 52 -0.47 12.73 18.98
CA ALA A 52 -1.62 11.90 18.65
C ALA A 52 -1.98 10.92 19.77
N ASN A 53 -3.24 10.96 20.22
CA ASN A 53 -3.77 10.01 21.20
C ASN A 53 -4.30 8.75 20.50
N ARG A 54 -4.85 7.80 21.26
CA ARG A 54 -5.37 6.54 20.70
C ARG A 54 -6.46 6.76 19.65
N GLN A 55 -7.39 7.68 19.89
CA GLN A 55 -8.46 7.98 18.95
C GLN A 55 -7.94 8.63 17.66
N ASP A 56 -6.90 9.48 17.76
CA ASP A 56 -6.24 10.05 16.59
C ASP A 56 -5.54 8.96 15.78
N MET A 57 -4.88 8.00 16.45
CA MET A 57 -4.27 6.84 15.81
C MET A 57 -5.29 5.98 15.06
N ASP A 58 -6.45 5.72 15.66
CA ASP A 58 -7.52 4.94 15.01
C ASP A 58 -8.06 5.66 13.76
N LYS A 59 -8.21 6.99 13.81
CA LYS A 59 -8.59 7.79 12.63
C LYS A 59 -7.53 7.75 11.54
N MET A 60 -6.26 7.91 11.90
CA MET A 60 -5.14 7.83 10.95
C MET A 60 -5.03 6.44 10.32
N LEU A 61 -5.29 5.39 11.09
CA LEU A 61 -5.34 4.02 10.57
C LEU A 61 -6.46 3.85 9.53
N ALA A 62 -7.66 4.39 9.80
CA ALA A 62 -8.76 4.37 8.85
C ALA A 62 -8.44 5.15 7.56
N LEU A 63 -7.81 6.33 7.68
CA LEU A 63 -7.35 7.12 6.53
C LEU A 63 -6.29 6.38 5.72
N PHE A 64 -5.34 5.74 6.40
CA PHE A 64 -4.31 4.92 5.77
C PHE A 64 -4.92 3.75 5.00
N GLN A 65 -5.86 3.03 5.61
CA GLN A 65 -6.53 1.91 4.96
C GLN A 65 -7.27 2.37 3.70
N LEU A 66 -8.03 3.47 3.79
CA LEU A 66 -8.76 4.03 2.66
C LEU A 66 -7.84 4.41 1.49
N GLU A 67 -6.72 5.07 1.79
CA GLU A 67 -5.77 5.47 0.76
C GLU A 67 -5.01 4.27 0.19
N LEU A 68 -4.69 3.26 1.02
CA LEU A 68 -4.04 2.02 0.59
C LEU A 68 -4.95 1.20 -0.34
N ASP A 69 -6.23 1.10 -0.02
CA ASP A 69 -7.23 0.43 -0.87
C ASP A 69 -7.35 1.16 -2.22
N ARG A 70 -7.34 2.50 -2.21
CA ARG A 70 -7.38 3.32 -3.41
C ARG A 70 -6.17 3.06 -4.32
N VAL A 71 -4.95 3.12 -3.80
CA VAL A 71 -3.74 2.91 -4.61
C VAL A 71 -3.59 1.47 -5.07
N THR A 72 -4.08 0.52 -4.28
CA THR A 72 -4.13 -0.90 -4.65
C THR A 72 -5.09 -1.12 -5.80
N LYS A 73 -6.31 -0.58 -5.71
CA LYS A 73 -7.27 -0.65 -6.81
C LYS A 73 -6.72 -0.02 -8.10
N GLU A 74 -6.10 1.15 -8.00
CA GLU A 74 -5.47 1.82 -9.15
C GLU A 74 -4.34 0.95 -9.78
N SER A 75 -3.56 0.28 -8.94
CA SER A 75 -2.50 -0.62 -9.37
C SER A 75 -3.05 -1.89 -10.07
N ASP A 76 -4.07 -2.49 -9.49
CA ASP A 76 -4.70 -3.72 -10.00
C ASP A 76 -5.47 -3.47 -11.31
N GLU A 77 -6.13 -2.31 -11.45
CA GLU A 77 -6.78 -1.91 -12.70
C GLU A 77 -5.77 -1.70 -13.84
N PHE A 78 -4.54 -1.29 -13.53
CA PHE A 78 -3.49 -1.07 -14.53
C PHE A 78 -2.93 -2.38 -15.09
N PHE A 79 -2.78 -3.41 -14.25
CA PHE A 79 -2.41 -4.76 -14.66
C PHE A 79 -3.44 -5.77 -14.16
N PRO A 80 -4.56 -5.92 -14.90
CA PRO A 80 -5.66 -6.78 -14.50
C PRO A 80 -5.19 -8.18 -14.19
N ILE A 81 -5.77 -8.76 -13.15
CA ILE A 81 -5.63 -10.18 -12.85
C ILE A 81 -6.47 -10.91 -13.91
N LEU A 82 -5.80 -11.49 -14.92
CA LEU A 82 -6.41 -12.42 -15.87
C LEU A 82 -6.58 -13.80 -15.22
#